data_AF-A0A6H1ZPU1-F1
#
_entry.id   AF-A0A6H1ZPU1-F1
#
_cell.length_a   1.000
_cell.length_b   1.000
_cell.length_c   1.000
_cell.angle_alpha   90.00
_cell.angle_beta   90.00
_cell.angle_gamma   90.00
#
_symmetry.space_group_name_H-M   'P 1'
#
loop_
_entity.id
_entity.type
_entity.pdbx_description
1 polymer ?
#
loop_
_entity_poly.entity_id
_entity_poly.type
_entity_poly.pdbx_seq_one_letter_code
_entity_poly.pdbx_strand_id
1 'polypeptide(L)' 'MRQMTEQQPNNNEESLLSKSTKIAERMEEANKRAEEILERQEKLMAENILGGRSDAGQKPTPPKEETPQEYKDKVMRGEL' A
#
# COMPACT_ATOMS: atom_id res chain seq x y z
N MET A 1 17.80 27.31 58.83
CA MET A 1 16.55 26.60 58.49
C MET A 1 16.64 26.18 57.03
N ARG A 2 16.57 24.86 56.74
CA ARG A 2 16.74 24.27 55.40
C ARG A 2 15.60 24.71 54.50
N GLN A 3 15.91 25.26 53.33
CA GLN A 3 14.96 25.36 52.23
C GLN A 3 14.72 23.94 51.71
N MET A 4 13.51 23.43 51.89
CA MET A 4 13.04 22.23 51.21
C MET A 4 12.70 22.64 49.78
N THR A 5 13.58 22.31 48.83
CA THR A 5 13.26 22.34 47.41
C THR A 5 12.19 21.29 47.14
N GLU A 6 10.93 21.72 47.07
CA GLU A 6 9.85 20.97 46.43
C GLU A 6 10.26 20.72 44.97
N GLN A 7 10.68 19.49 44.69
CA GLN A 7 10.80 19.00 43.32
C GLN A 7 9.38 18.91 42.75
N GLN A 8 9.05 19.81 41.82
CA GLN A 8 7.83 19.66 41.01
C GLN A 8 7.91 18.33 40.24
N PRO A 9 6.81 17.55 40.17
CA PRO A 9 6.83 16.26 39.48
C PRO A 9 7.13 16.46 38.00
N ASN A 10 8.10 15.70 37.48
CA ASN A 10 8.54 15.64 36.08
C ASN A 10 7.46 15.05 35.14
N ASN A 11 6.27 15.66 35.10
CA ASN A 11 5.14 15.23 34.27
C ASN A 11 5.45 15.18 32.76
N ASN A 12 6.49 15.91 32.31
CA ASN A 12 6.91 15.94 30.91
C ASN A 12 7.66 14.66 30.47
N GLU A 13 8.48 14.07 31.35
CA GLU A 13 9.28 12.88 30.99
C GLU A 13 8.38 11.65 30.83
N GLU A 14 7.41 11.49 31.71
CA GLU A 14 6.41 10.42 31.65
C GLU A 14 5.50 10.56 30.39
N SER A 15 5.20 11.80 30.00
CA SER A 15 4.49 12.10 28.75
C SER A 15 5.31 11.77 27.50
N LEU A 16 6.63 12.02 27.51
CA LEU A 16 7.51 11.69 26.39
C LEU A 16 7.73 10.18 26.27
N LEU A 17 7.98 9.48 27.37
CA LEU A 17 8.13 8.03 27.39
C LEU A 17 6.87 7.34 26.88
N SER A 18 5.68 7.73 27.37
CA SER A 18 4.43 7.16 26.90
C SER A 18 4.12 7.43 25.42
N LYS A 19 4.53 8.58 24.88
CA LYS A 19 4.45 8.86 23.44
C LYS A 19 5.40 7.96 22.65
N SER A 20 6.63 7.80 23.11
CA SER A 20 7.63 6.95 22.47
C SER A 20 7.19 5.49 22.43
N THR A 21 6.63 4.96 23.52
CA THR A 21 6.08 3.59 23.56
C THR A 21 4.96 3.41 22.54
N LYS A 22 4.00 4.34 22.49
CA LYS A 22 2.90 4.29 21.50
C LYS A 22 3.38 4.38 20.06
N ILE A 23 4.44 5.14 19.80
CA ILE A 23 5.05 5.22 18.47
C ILE A 23 5.73 3.89 18.12
N ALA A 24 6.49 3.31 19.06
CA ALA A 24 7.15 2.03 18.87
C ALA A 24 6.15 0.90 18.57
N GLU A 25 5.07 0.82 19.35
CA GLU A 25 3.98 -0.16 19.13
C GLU A 25 3.37 -0.02 17.73
N ARG A 26 3.08 1.23 17.30
CA ARG A 26 2.53 1.49 15.97
C ARG A 26 3.51 1.12 14.85
N MET A 27 4.80 1.37 15.05
CA MET A 27 5.84 1.00 14.10
C MET A 27 5.99 -0.51 14.01
N GLU A 28 5.95 -1.23 15.13
CA GLU A 28 6.00 -2.69 15.15
C GLU A 28 4.78 -3.29 14.44
N GLU A 29 3.59 -2.77 14.69
CA GLU A 29 2.37 -3.22 14.00
C GLU A 29 2.41 -2.94 12.49
N ALA A 30 2.91 -1.77 12.09
CA ALA A 30 3.10 -1.44 10.68
C ALA A 30 4.10 -2.38 9.99
N ASN A 31 5.19 -2.72 10.67
CA ASN A 31 6.20 -3.64 10.15
C ASN A 31 5.64 -5.06 9.98
N LYS A 32 4.90 -5.57 10.97
CA LYS A 32 4.23 -6.88 10.85
C LYS A 32 3.29 -6.95 9.66
N ARG A 33 2.47 -5.90 9.46
CA ARG A 33 1.58 -5.82 8.29
C ARG A 33 2.37 -5.73 6.97
N ALA A 34 3.50 -5.03 6.96
CA ALA A 34 4.35 -4.95 5.78
C ALA A 34 4.97 -6.31 5.42
N GLU A 35 5.43 -7.07 6.42
CA GLU A 35 5.93 -8.43 6.23
C GLU A 35 4.87 -9.36 5.62
N GLU A 36 3.64 -9.34 6.15
CA GLU A 36 2.53 -10.14 5.60
C GLU A 36 2.18 -9.76 4.15
N ILE A 37 2.20 -8.46 3.83
CA ILE A 37 1.95 -7.97 2.47
C ILE A 37 3.04 -8.43 1.53
N LEU A 38 4.31 -8.36 1.94
CA LEU A 38 5.45 -8.80 1.14
C LEU A 38 5.38 -10.30 0.87
N GLU A 39 5.12 -11.12 1.89
CA GLU A 39 4.98 -12.57 1.72
C GLU A 39 3.84 -12.91 0.73
N ARG A 40 2.71 -12.19 0.82
CA ARG A 40 1.61 -12.36 -0.13
C ARG A 40 1.99 -11.95 -1.55
N GLN A 41 2.75 -10.86 -1.71
CA GLN A 41 3.22 -10.40 -3.02
C GLN A 41 4.21 -11.39 -3.64
N GLU A 42 5.15 -11.91 -2.86
CA GLU A 42 6.10 -12.93 -3.28
C GLU A 42 5.38 -14.20 -3.75
N LYS A 43 4.38 -14.65 -2.99
CA LYS A 43 3.56 -15.80 -3.38
C LYS A 43 2.83 -15.55 -4.70
N LEU A 44 2.18 -14.40 -4.87
CA LEU A 44 1.49 -14.06 -6.11
C LEU A 44 2.45 -13.95 -7.30
N MET A 45 3.65 -13.40 -7.08
CA MET A 45 4.68 -13.32 -8.10
C MET A 45 5.17 -14.70 -8.51
N ALA A 46 5.42 -15.59 -7.54
CA ALA A 46 5.80 -16.98 -7.79
C ALA A 46 4.70 -17.73 -8.57
N GLU A 47 3.43 -17.55 -8.21
CA GLU A 47 2.29 -18.13 -8.94
C GLU A 47 2.19 -17.59 -10.37
N ASN A 48 2.42 -16.29 -10.60
CA ASN A 48 2.42 -15.71 -11.94
C ASN A 48 3.58 -16.24 -12.81
N ILE A 49 4.77 -16.38 -12.22
CA ILE A 49 5.95 -16.93 -12.89
C ILE A 49 5.72 -18.41 -13.24
N LEU A 50 5.29 -19.23 -12.28
CA LEU A 50 5.06 -20.66 -12.46
C LEU A 50 3.84 -20.95 -13.36
N GLY A 51 2.81 -20.12 -13.29
CA GLY A 51 1.58 -20.23 -14.08
C GLY A 51 1.76 -19.84 -15.56
N GLY A 52 2.96 -19.42 -15.98
CA GLY A 52 3.26 -19.11 -17.38
C GLY A 52 2.54 -17.88 -17.93
N ARG A 53 1.92 -17.06 -17.07
CA ARG A 53 1.34 -15.76 -17.43
C ARG A 53 2.44 -14.72 -17.49
N SER A 54 3.29 -14.86 -18.49
CA SER A 54 4.23 -13.82 -18.92
C SER A 54 3.53 -12.92 -19.93
N ASP A 55 3.30 -11.65 -19.60
CA ASP A 55 2.90 -10.64 -20.59
C ASP A 55 4.03 -10.37 -21.60
N ALA A 56 5.27 -10.75 -21.28
CA ALA A 56 6.38 -10.65 -22.21
C ALA A 56 6.14 -11.57 -23.42
N GLY A 57 5.98 -10.96 -24.59
CA GLY A 57 5.74 -11.65 -25.86
C GLY A 57 4.27 -11.80 -26.25
N GLN A 58 3.31 -11.32 -25.46
CA GLN A 58 1.94 -11.18 -25.96
C GLN A 58 1.96 -10.19 -27.13
N LYS A 59 1.64 -10.69 -28.33
CA LYS A 59 1.39 -9.81 -29.46
C LYS A 59 0.28 -8.85 -29.04
N PRO A 60 0.43 -7.52 -29.24
CA PRO A 60 -0.65 -6.60 -28.97
C PRO A 60 -1.92 -7.12 -29.63
N THR A 61 -3.00 -7.23 -28.86
CA THR A 61 -4.28 -7.69 -29.38
C THR A 61 -4.62 -6.80 -30.57
N PRO A 62 -4.79 -7.36 -31.78
CA PRO A 62 -5.12 -6.54 -32.93
C PRO A 62 -6.40 -5.78 -32.61
N PRO A 63 -6.48 -4.48 -32.99
CA PRO A 63 -7.68 -3.70 -32.77
C PRO A 63 -8.88 -4.48 -33.32
N LYS A 64 -9.89 -4.67 -32.48
CA LYS A 64 -11.12 -5.37 -32.86
C LYS A 64 -11.68 -4.66 -34.09
N GLU A 65 -11.86 -5.40 -35.19
CA GLU A 65 -12.61 -4.87 -36.33
C GLU A 65 -14.03 -4.53 -35.86
N GLU A 66 -14.37 -3.25 -35.89
CA GLU A 66 -15.69 -2.78 -35.50
C GLU A 66 -16.70 -3.29 -36.53
N THR A 67 -17.77 -3.92 -36.03
CA THR A 67 -18.92 -4.22 -36.89
C THR A 67 -19.55 -2.92 -37.40
N PRO A 68 -20.26 -2.93 -38.54
CA PRO A 68 -20.91 -1.71 -39.06
C PRO A 68 -21.82 -1.02 -38.04
N GLN A 69 -22.44 -1.78 -37.14
CA GLN A 69 -23.26 -1.28 -36.06
C GLN A 69 -22.42 -0.51 -35.02
N GLU A 70 -21.31 -1.10 -34.57
CA GLU A 70 -20.39 -0.47 -33.61
C GLU A 70 -19.76 0.81 -34.18
N TYR A 71 -19.41 0.82 -35.46
CA TYR A 71 -18.87 2.00 -36.15
C TYR A 71 -19.90 3.13 -36.22
N LYS A 72 -21.15 2.81 -36.60
CA LYS A 72 -22.25 3.77 -36.61
C LYS A 72 -22.45 4.39 -35.23
N ASP A 73 -22.45 3.58 -34.18
CA ASP A 73 -22.66 4.06 -32.82
C ASP A 73 -21.52 5.00 -32.37
N LYS A 74 -20.28 4.71 -32.77
CA LYS A 74 -19.11 5.56 -32.48
C LYS A 74 -19.17 6.91 -33.19
N VAL A 75 -19.60 6.93 -34.45
CA VAL A 75 -19.86 8.16 -35.22
C VAL A 75 -20.94 9.00 -34.55
N MET A 76 -22.04 8.36 -34.12
CA MET A 76 -23.15 9.04 -33.45
C MET A 76 -22.77 9.59 -32.07
N ARG A 77 -21.81 8.96 -31.38
CA ARG A 77 -21.24 9.46 -30.12
C ARG A 77 -20.16 10.54 -30.30
N GLY A 78 -19.66 10.74 -31.52
CA GLY A 78 -18.60 11.72 -31.80
C GLY A 78 -17.20 11.29 -31.35
N GLU A 79 -16.94 9.98 -31.26
CA GLU A 79 -15.68 9.39 -30.77
C GLU A 79 -14.69 9.06 -31.91
N LEU A 80 -14.75 9.83 -33.01
CA LEU A 80 -13.88 9.70 -34.19
C LEU A 80 -12.69 10.66 -34.16
#